data_AF-A0A6A5U3X7-F1
#
_entry.id   AF-A0A6A5U3X7-F1
#
_cell.length_a   1.000
_cell.length_b   1.000
_cell.length_c   1.000
_cell.angle_alpha   90.00
_cell.angle_beta   90.00
_cell.angle_gamma   90.00
#
_symmetry.space_group_name_H-M   'P 1'
#
loop_
_entity.id
_entity.type
_entity.pdbx_description
1 polymer ?
#
loop_
_entity_poly.entity_id
_entity_poly.type
_entity_poly.pdbx_seq_one_letter_code
_entity_poly.pdbx_strand_id
1 'polypeptide(L)'
;MKAPKANLLNTSSIVKNLANFINRLHRSLPKQRSHKAHYSETPVYLSTEPTRSHSQPCEFFGITYDRLPTSRSVSLQESLTRPVNSIMSAGSRAYALLPPVATEAEVESCTTIMPDDEAKGILYNIATYLLERLADPNVVFGNLDADPSEPSLQTLYARLNSNALPPSLIKEHRKVEKLIKKRLRPRSFQKPLDRPLEDYEDLYYALISRVKDLHYVLTTRLTQFFTDPNQLLFHSFGTTMGAFHDELIVVFTTLNNTSLVATLNTAVKRGRAKATHDWRLAQLEKQEITQEEFDAFMSRIYDPPPYGEINGIEYIGSTSPAMISARLQEKYRILLEIERKMKDKE
;
A
#
# COMPACT_ATOMS: atom_id res chain seq x y z
N MET A 1 5.33 -52.00 -23.96
CA MET A 1 4.67 -51.07 -23.02
C MET A 1 5.18 -49.66 -23.31
N LYS A 2 4.33 -48.75 -23.80
CA LYS A 2 4.71 -47.37 -24.13
C LYS A 2 4.58 -46.51 -22.87
N ALA A 3 5.67 -45.84 -22.47
CA ALA A 3 5.66 -44.90 -21.36
C ALA A 3 4.69 -43.73 -21.64
N PRO A 4 3.95 -43.22 -20.64
CA PRO A 4 3.05 -42.09 -20.83
C PRO A 4 3.88 -40.84 -21.11
N LYS A 5 3.54 -40.13 -22.19
CA LYS A 5 4.09 -38.80 -22.49
C LYS A 5 3.66 -37.84 -21.39
N ALA A 6 4.61 -37.42 -20.55
CA ALA A 6 4.39 -36.35 -19.59
C ALA A 6 4.03 -35.06 -20.34
N ASN A 7 2.81 -34.56 -20.12
CA ASN A 7 2.41 -33.23 -20.55
C ASN A 7 3.28 -32.21 -19.80
N LEU A 8 4.32 -31.70 -20.48
CA LEU A 8 5.04 -30.51 -20.07
C LEU A 8 4.06 -29.34 -20.06
N LEU A 9 3.46 -29.09 -18.89
CA LEU A 9 2.59 -27.96 -18.67
C LEU A 9 3.37 -26.67 -18.90
N ASN A 10 2.71 -25.82 -19.66
CA ASN A 10 3.24 -24.68 -20.37
C ASN A 10 3.58 -23.54 -19.39
N THR A 11 4.81 -23.47 -18.90
CA THR A 11 5.32 -22.34 -18.08
C THR A 11 5.12 -20.99 -18.78
N SER A 12 5.04 -20.98 -20.12
CA SER A 12 4.66 -19.81 -20.92
C SER A 12 3.26 -19.28 -20.58
N SER A 13 2.30 -20.13 -20.20
CA SER A 13 0.93 -19.71 -19.87
C SER A 13 0.85 -19.00 -18.53
N ILE A 14 1.64 -19.42 -17.53
CA ILE A 14 1.67 -18.79 -16.21
C ILE A 14 2.34 -17.43 -16.30
N VAL A 15 3.49 -17.34 -16.98
CA VAL A 15 4.17 -16.07 -17.24
C VAL A 15 3.31 -15.13 -18.09
N LYS A 16 2.54 -15.64 -19.06
CA LYS A 16 1.59 -14.83 -19.84
C LYS A 16 0.38 -14.39 -19.01
N ASN A 17 -0.18 -15.23 -18.16
CA ASN A 17 -1.30 -14.86 -17.29
C ASN A 17 -0.87 -13.84 -16.22
N LEU A 18 0.34 -13.99 -15.70
CA LEU A 18 0.96 -13.06 -14.77
C LEU A 18 1.38 -11.76 -15.44
N ALA A 19 2.00 -11.80 -16.62
CA ALA A 19 2.28 -10.60 -17.42
C ALA A 19 0.98 -9.94 -17.85
N ASN A 20 -0.07 -10.68 -18.18
CA ASN A 20 -1.39 -10.14 -18.45
C ASN A 20 -2.04 -9.59 -17.18
N PHE A 21 -1.80 -10.16 -16.01
CA PHE A 21 -2.26 -9.64 -14.73
C PHE A 21 -1.54 -8.34 -14.39
N ILE A 22 -0.20 -8.30 -14.42
CA ILE A 22 0.61 -7.09 -14.24
C ILE A 22 0.27 -6.04 -15.30
N ASN A 23 0.13 -6.44 -16.57
CA ASN A 23 -0.33 -5.53 -17.63
C ASN A 23 -1.79 -5.09 -17.42
N ARG A 24 -2.67 -5.93 -16.84
CA ARG A 24 -4.02 -5.52 -16.43
C ARG A 24 -3.97 -4.57 -15.24
N LEU A 25 -3.09 -4.78 -14.26
CA LEU A 25 -2.85 -3.86 -13.14
C LEU A 25 -2.42 -2.47 -13.67
N HIS A 26 -1.50 -2.43 -14.62
CA HIS A 26 -1.05 -1.17 -15.23
C HIS A 26 -2.08 -0.57 -16.22
N ARG A 27 -2.92 -1.38 -16.89
CA ARG A 27 -3.94 -0.90 -17.84
C ARG A 27 -5.29 -0.58 -17.22
N SER A 28 -5.60 -1.10 -16.02
CA SER A 28 -6.87 -0.86 -15.32
C SER A 28 -6.90 0.49 -14.59
N LEU A 29 -5.77 1.21 -14.53
CA LEU A 29 -5.75 2.61 -14.13
C LEU A 29 -6.60 3.41 -15.13
N PRO A 30 -7.72 4.04 -14.69
CA PRO A 30 -8.50 4.87 -15.58
C PRO A 30 -7.58 5.98 -16.10
N LYS A 31 -7.52 6.16 -17.43
CA LYS A 31 -6.97 7.37 -18.05
C LYS A 31 -7.83 8.53 -17.55
N GLN A 32 -7.47 9.13 -16.42
CA GLN A 32 -8.14 10.32 -15.95
C GLN A 32 -7.89 11.41 -16.99
N ARG A 33 -8.95 11.74 -17.73
CA ARG A 33 -8.99 12.99 -18.48
C ARG A 33 -8.83 14.09 -17.45
N SER A 34 -7.73 14.82 -17.57
CA SER A 34 -7.50 16.10 -16.91
C SER A 34 -8.74 16.99 -17.09
N HIS A 35 -9.64 16.97 -16.11
CA HIS A 35 -10.62 18.03 -15.96
C HIS A 35 -9.87 19.18 -15.30
N LYS A 36 -9.41 20.12 -16.14
CA LYS A 36 -9.05 21.46 -15.68
C LYS A 36 -10.28 22.04 -14.98
N ALA A 37 -10.25 22.09 -13.66
CA ALA A 37 -11.20 22.87 -12.88
C ALA A 37 -10.94 24.35 -13.22
N HIS A 38 -11.90 24.97 -13.91
CA HIS A 38 -11.97 26.42 -14.02
C HIS A 38 -12.36 26.97 -12.66
N TYR A 39 -11.39 27.54 -11.95
CA TYR A 39 -11.69 28.47 -10.85
C TYR A 39 -12.17 29.77 -11.47
N SER A 40 -13.44 30.10 -11.27
CA SER A 40 -14.00 31.43 -11.54
C SER A 40 -13.70 32.32 -10.35
N GLU A 41 -12.73 33.21 -10.49
CA GLU A 41 -12.52 34.33 -9.57
C GLU A 41 -13.57 35.41 -9.83
N THR A 42 -14.36 35.75 -8.81
CA THR A 42 -15.13 36.99 -8.76
C THR A 42 -14.41 37.98 -7.83
N PRO A 43 -14.12 39.21 -8.27
CA PRO A 43 -13.46 40.21 -7.45
C PRO A 43 -14.48 41.03 -6.64
N VAL A 44 -14.19 41.28 -5.37
CA VAL A 44 -14.86 42.32 -4.59
C VAL A 44 -13.90 43.49 -4.44
N TYR A 45 -14.28 44.62 -5.03
CA TYR A 45 -13.69 45.94 -4.84
C TYR A 45 -14.03 46.48 -3.45
N LEU A 46 -13.05 47.07 -2.74
CA LEU A 46 -13.15 48.45 -2.25
C LEU A 46 -11.83 48.97 -1.67
N SER A 47 -11.42 50.10 -2.23
CA SER A 47 -10.34 51.02 -1.84
C SER A 47 -10.35 51.41 -0.37
N THR A 48 -9.16 51.64 0.21
CA THR A 48 -8.54 52.98 0.29
C THR A 48 -7.11 52.91 0.85
N GLU A 49 -6.18 53.43 0.07
CA GLU A 49 -4.82 53.92 0.41
C GLU A 49 -4.89 55.18 1.34
N PRO A 50 -3.77 55.79 1.86
CA PRO A 50 -2.42 55.80 1.28
C PRO A 50 -1.19 55.83 2.22
N THR A 51 -0.03 55.78 1.55
CA THR A 51 1.30 56.38 1.87
C THR A 51 2.22 55.70 2.89
N ARG A 52 3.33 55.10 2.39
CA ARG A 52 4.65 55.77 2.39
C ARG A 52 5.72 55.04 1.56
N SER A 53 6.54 55.87 0.94
CA SER A 53 7.69 55.64 0.07
C SER A 53 8.95 55.16 0.78
N HIS A 54 9.72 54.28 0.13
CA HIS A 54 11.18 54.34 -0.11
C HIS A 54 11.62 52.98 -0.68
N SER A 55 11.82 52.84 -1.99
CA SER A 55 13.11 53.03 -2.71
C SER A 55 14.27 52.18 -2.16
N GLN A 56 14.53 51.03 -2.77
CA GLN A 56 15.80 50.74 -3.47
C GLN A 56 15.76 49.40 -4.22
N PRO A 57 16.51 49.26 -5.33
CA PRO A 57 16.48 48.10 -6.21
C PRO A 57 17.60 47.11 -5.87
N CYS A 58 17.29 45.82 -5.80
CA CYS A 58 18.30 44.76 -5.83
C CYS A 58 18.17 43.95 -7.12
N GLU A 59 19.22 44.11 -7.90
CA GLU A 59 19.73 43.38 -9.05
C GLU A 59 19.17 41.97 -9.28
N PHE A 60 18.60 41.83 -10.48
CA PHE A 60 18.26 40.60 -11.16
C PHE A 60 19.54 39.82 -11.51
N PHE A 61 19.84 38.75 -10.77
CA PHE A 61 20.78 37.73 -11.26
C PHE A 61 20.06 36.84 -12.27
N GLY A 62 20.36 37.06 -13.54
CA GLY A 62 20.01 36.16 -14.63
C GLY A 62 20.78 34.85 -14.49
N ILE A 63 20.05 33.75 -14.32
CA ILE A 63 20.58 32.41 -14.60
C ILE A 63 20.00 32.00 -15.95
N THR A 64 20.87 32.07 -16.95
CA THR A 64 20.71 31.49 -18.27
C THR A 64 20.58 29.98 -18.15
N TYR A 65 19.45 29.42 -18.59
CA TYR A 65 19.32 27.97 -18.79
C TYR A 65 20.04 27.60 -20.08
N ASP A 66 21.21 26.98 -19.92
CA ASP A 66 21.92 26.36 -21.03
C ASP A 66 21.16 25.14 -21.57
N ARG A 67 21.25 25.02 -22.89
CA ARG A 67 20.60 24.04 -23.75
C ARG A 67 20.91 22.60 -23.30
N LEU A 68 19.85 21.84 -23.02
CA LEU A 68 19.92 20.38 -22.97
C LEU A 68 20.13 19.81 -24.38
N PRO A 69 21.04 18.83 -24.55
CA PRO A 69 21.17 18.11 -25.81
C PRO A 69 20.03 17.09 -25.97
N THR A 70 19.44 17.15 -27.16
CA THR A 70 18.56 16.12 -27.74
C THR A 70 19.25 14.76 -27.84
N SER A 71 18.42 13.72 -27.73
CA SER A 71 18.54 12.35 -28.23
C SER A 71 19.49 11.36 -27.54
N ARG A 72 18.90 10.29 -26.98
CA ARG A 72 19.01 8.92 -27.53
C ARG A 72 17.99 7.97 -26.89
N SER A 73 17.04 7.52 -27.70
CA SER A 73 16.18 6.37 -27.43
C SER A 73 17.02 5.09 -27.42
N VAL A 74 17.16 4.45 -26.26
CA VAL A 74 17.76 3.12 -26.15
C VAL A 74 16.64 2.09 -26.13
N SER A 75 16.59 1.28 -27.18
CA SER A 75 15.70 0.14 -27.35
C SER A 75 16.06 -0.97 -26.38
N LEU A 76 15.17 -1.26 -25.42
CA LEU A 76 15.18 -2.49 -24.62
C LEU A 76 14.69 -3.67 -25.48
N GLN A 77 15.60 -4.33 -26.22
CA GLN A 77 15.22 -5.57 -26.91
C GLN A 77 16.32 -6.65 -27.07
N GLU A 78 17.45 -6.59 -26.37
CA GLU A 78 18.47 -7.64 -26.46
C GLU A 78 18.96 -8.13 -25.10
N SER A 79 18.26 -9.11 -24.52
CA SER A 79 18.81 -10.03 -23.51
C SER A 79 17.87 -11.20 -23.19
N LEU A 80 17.36 -11.92 -24.19
CA LEU A 80 16.57 -13.14 -23.98
C LEU A 80 16.87 -14.24 -25.01
N THR A 81 18.11 -14.74 -25.05
CA THR A 81 18.39 -16.09 -25.60
C THR A 81 19.68 -16.66 -25.02
N ARG A 82 19.57 -17.41 -23.91
CA ARG A 82 20.48 -18.52 -23.62
C ARG A 82 19.64 -19.73 -23.18
N PRO A 83 19.65 -20.85 -23.91
CA PRO A 83 18.99 -22.07 -23.46
C PRO A 83 19.90 -22.77 -22.44
N VAL A 84 19.45 -22.85 -21.20
CA VAL A 84 20.05 -23.74 -20.20
C VAL A 84 19.46 -25.13 -20.43
N ASN A 85 20.17 -25.95 -21.19
CA ASN A 85 19.96 -27.40 -21.20
C ASN A 85 20.47 -27.95 -19.87
N SER A 86 19.56 -28.16 -18.91
CA SER A 86 19.86 -28.92 -17.69
C SER A 86 19.01 -30.17 -17.65
N ILE A 87 19.67 -31.31 -17.83
CA ILE A 87 19.12 -32.65 -17.65
C ILE A 87 18.83 -32.80 -16.15
N MET A 88 17.56 -32.65 -15.75
CA MET A 88 17.15 -32.76 -14.36
C MET A 88 17.12 -34.23 -13.93
N SER A 89 18.13 -34.60 -13.14
CA SER A 89 18.03 -35.71 -12.19
C SER A 89 16.90 -35.41 -11.19
N ALA A 90 16.11 -36.42 -10.82
CA ALA A 90 14.99 -36.36 -9.88
C ALA A 90 15.47 -36.20 -8.42
N GLY A 91 16.20 -35.13 -8.14
CA GLY A 91 16.65 -34.73 -6.81
C GLY A 91 16.01 -33.40 -6.41
N SER A 92 15.29 -33.41 -5.27
CA SER A 92 14.82 -32.27 -4.48
C SER A 92 14.69 -30.93 -5.22
N ARG A 93 13.50 -30.62 -5.76
CA ARG A 93 13.19 -29.25 -6.19
C ARG A 93 13.13 -28.37 -4.95
N ALA A 94 14.19 -27.60 -4.69
CA ALA A 94 14.16 -26.53 -3.70
C ALA A 94 13.20 -25.45 -4.20
N TYR A 95 12.09 -25.26 -3.48
CA TYR A 95 11.15 -24.18 -3.75
C TYR A 95 11.76 -22.84 -3.33
N ALA A 96 11.57 -21.81 -4.15
CA ALA A 96 12.13 -20.50 -3.89
C ALA A 96 11.52 -19.85 -2.63
N LEU A 97 12.37 -19.21 -1.84
CA LEU A 97 11.94 -18.42 -0.69
C LEU A 97 11.50 -17.03 -1.14
N LEU A 98 10.70 -16.35 -0.31
CA LEU A 98 10.41 -14.94 -0.51
C LEU A 98 11.72 -14.13 -0.45
N PRO A 99 11.87 -13.09 -1.29
CA PRO A 99 13.01 -12.18 -1.18
C PRO A 99 12.99 -11.45 0.18
N PRO A 100 14.13 -10.90 0.63
CA PRO A 100 14.17 -10.11 1.85
C PRO A 100 13.29 -8.85 1.70
N VAL A 101 12.68 -8.43 2.82
CA VAL A 101 11.86 -7.21 2.88
C VAL A 101 12.76 -5.98 2.72
N ALA A 102 12.28 -4.97 2.00
CA ALA A 102 12.94 -3.68 1.85
C ALA A 102 13.18 -3.05 3.23
N THR A 103 14.41 -2.60 3.45
CA THR A 103 14.84 -2.00 4.70
C THR A 103 14.38 -0.54 4.79
N GLU A 104 14.33 -0.02 6.02
CA GLU A 104 14.04 1.40 6.26
C GLU A 104 15.02 2.31 5.50
N ALA A 105 16.31 1.99 5.53
CA ALA A 105 17.33 2.75 4.82
C ALA A 105 17.12 2.77 3.29
N GLU A 106 16.72 1.65 2.68
CA GLU A 106 16.43 1.59 1.24
C GLU A 106 15.21 2.44 0.88
N VAL A 107 14.17 2.42 1.72
CA VAL A 107 12.94 3.19 1.50
C VAL A 107 13.19 4.69 1.68
N GLU A 108 13.96 5.09 2.70
CA GLU A 108 14.28 6.50 2.96
C GLU A 108 15.24 7.09 1.93
N SER A 109 16.16 6.28 1.38
CA SER A 109 17.08 6.72 0.31
C SER A 109 16.47 6.65 -1.09
N CYS A 110 15.23 6.16 -1.23
CA CYS A 110 14.58 6.01 -2.52
C CYS A 110 14.18 7.37 -3.12
N THR A 111 14.82 7.76 -4.21
CA THR A 111 14.52 9.00 -4.94
C THR A 111 13.37 8.86 -5.93
N THR A 112 13.03 7.62 -6.30
CA THR A 112 11.98 7.33 -7.29
C THR A 112 10.69 6.99 -6.57
N ILE A 113 9.76 7.95 -6.56
CA ILE A 113 8.44 7.81 -5.94
C ILE A 113 7.42 7.38 -7.02
N MET A 114 6.56 6.43 -6.68
CA MET A 114 5.44 5.99 -7.50
C MET A 114 4.27 6.98 -7.38
N PRO A 115 3.45 7.21 -8.41
CA PRO A 115 2.23 8.02 -8.26
C PRO A 115 1.25 7.42 -7.24
N ASP A 116 0.61 8.26 -6.41
CA ASP A 116 -0.34 7.82 -5.38
C ASP A 116 -1.45 6.92 -5.95
N ASP A 117 -1.99 7.25 -7.13
CA ASP A 117 -3.05 6.47 -7.79
C ASP A 117 -2.59 5.09 -8.24
N GLU A 118 -1.34 4.97 -8.69
CA GLU A 118 -0.76 3.68 -9.07
C GLU A 118 -0.53 2.81 -7.84
N ALA A 119 0.00 3.39 -6.75
CA ALA A 119 0.18 2.68 -5.48
C ALA A 119 -1.16 2.18 -4.91
N LYS A 120 -2.20 3.03 -4.90
CA LYS A 120 -3.57 2.63 -4.51
C LYS A 120 -4.09 1.49 -5.38
N GLY A 121 -3.92 1.60 -6.71
CA GLY A 121 -4.35 0.59 -7.66
C GLY A 121 -3.68 -0.77 -7.40
N ILE A 122 -2.36 -0.79 -7.19
CA ILE A 122 -1.62 -2.02 -6.88
C ILE A 122 -2.12 -2.66 -5.58
N LEU A 123 -2.19 -1.88 -4.49
CA LEU A 123 -2.63 -2.40 -3.18
C LEU A 123 -4.07 -2.94 -3.23
N TYR A 124 -4.98 -2.18 -3.84
CA TYR A 124 -6.37 -2.59 -3.99
C TYR A 124 -6.50 -3.86 -4.82
N ASN A 125 -5.88 -3.90 -6.00
CA ASN A 125 -6.03 -5.03 -6.92
C ASN A 125 -5.36 -6.31 -6.38
N ILE A 126 -4.25 -6.22 -5.65
CA ILE A 126 -3.65 -7.38 -4.98
C ILE A 126 -4.60 -7.90 -3.90
N ALA A 127 -5.24 -7.02 -3.12
CA ALA A 127 -6.23 -7.44 -2.13
C ALA A 127 -7.42 -8.16 -2.79
N THR A 128 -7.98 -7.59 -3.85
CA THR A 128 -9.04 -8.22 -4.64
C THR A 128 -8.60 -9.58 -5.17
N TYR A 129 -7.42 -9.65 -5.79
CA TYR A 129 -6.85 -10.88 -6.35
C TYR A 129 -6.71 -12.01 -5.32
N LEU A 130 -6.20 -11.70 -4.13
CA LEU A 130 -6.02 -12.69 -3.07
C LEU A 130 -7.39 -13.13 -2.53
N LEU A 131 -8.29 -12.19 -2.27
CA LEU A 131 -9.62 -12.51 -1.73
C LEU A 131 -10.46 -13.34 -2.71
N GLU A 132 -10.39 -13.06 -4.02
CA GLU A 132 -11.09 -13.85 -5.04
C GLU A 132 -10.60 -15.30 -5.09
N ARG A 133 -9.28 -15.54 -4.97
CA ARG A 133 -8.73 -16.90 -4.92
C ARG A 133 -9.08 -17.61 -3.62
N LEU A 134 -8.94 -16.92 -2.49
CA LEU A 134 -9.18 -17.49 -1.16
C LEU A 134 -10.65 -17.73 -0.87
N ALA A 135 -11.57 -17.16 -1.66
CA ALA A 135 -12.99 -17.48 -1.62
C ALA A 135 -13.28 -18.90 -2.12
N ASP A 136 -12.41 -19.52 -2.94
CA ASP A 136 -12.54 -20.91 -3.36
C ASP A 136 -12.21 -21.84 -2.18
N PRO A 137 -13.16 -22.68 -1.72
CA PRO A 137 -12.94 -23.58 -0.60
C PRO A 137 -11.74 -24.48 -0.83
N ASN A 138 -10.75 -24.41 0.04
CA ASN A 138 -9.57 -25.25 -0.03
C ASN A 138 -9.19 -25.81 1.34
N VAL A 139 -8.83 -27.10 1.35
CA VAL A 139 -8.42 -27.82 2.57
C VAL A 139 -7.00 -27.43 3.00
N VAL A 140 -6.25 -26.78 2.11
CA VAL A 140 -4.84 -26.46 2.33
C VAL A 140 -4.68 -25.34 3.36
N PHE A 141 -5.45 -24.26 3.22
CA PHE A 141 -5.38 -23.09 4.08
C PHE A 141 -6.47 -23.06 5.17
N GLY A 142 -7.55 -23.82 5.00
CA GLY A 142 -8.67 -23.81 5.95
C GLY A 142 -9.43 -22.48 5.94
N ASN A 143 -10.13 -22.18 7.03
CA ASN A 143 -10.81 -20.90 7.19
C ASN A 143 -9.83 -19.84 7.68
N LEU A 144 -9.33 -19.03 6.76
CA LEU A 144 -8.30 -18.03 7.05
C LEU A 144 -8.84 -16.76 7.75
N ASP A 145 -10.14 -16.50 7.70
CA ASP A 145 -10.76 -15.24 8.14
C ASP A 145 -12.07 -15.50 8.91
N ALA A 146 -11.98 -16.18 10.05
CA ALA A 146 -13.15 -16.66 10.79
C ALA A 146 -13.90 -15.56 11.57
N ASP A 147 -13.23 -14.50 12.03
CA ASP A 147 -13.84 -13.46 12.88
C ASP A 147 -13.91 -12.09 12.16
N PRO A 148 -15.12 -11.58 11.82
CA PRO A 148 -15.29 -10.24 11.26
C PRO A 148 -14.94 -9.11 12.25
N SER A 149 -14.74 -9.45 13.53
CA SER A 149 -14.31 -8.53 14.60
C SER A 149 -12.79 -8.40 14.67
N GLU A 150 -12.05 -9.12 13.83
CA GLU A 150 -10.60 -9.02 13.73
C GLU A 150 -10.17 -8.26 12.46
N PRO A 151 -9.08 -7.48 12.51
CA PRO A 151 -8.56 -6.72 11.39
C PRO A 151 -7.80 -7.63 10.41
N SER A 152 -8.52 -8.56 9.78
CA SER A 152 -8.01 -9.43 8.73
C SER A 152 -7.94 -8.72 7.37
N LEU A 153 -7.31 -9.36 6.37
CA LEU A 153 -7.29 -8.83 5.00
C LEU A 153 -8.72 -8.58 4.48
N GLN A 154 -9.63 -9.52 4.70
CA GLN A 154 -11.02 -9.40 4.31
C GLN A 154 -11.72 -8.24 5.03
N THR A 155 -11.56 -8.14 6.36
CA THR A 155 -12.17 -7.08 7.16
C THR A 155 -11.66 -5.71 6.73
N LEU A 156 -10.35 -5.53 6.57
CA LEU A 156 -9.75 -4.26 6.17
C LEU A 156 -10.12 -3.86 4.73
N TYR A 157 -10.17 -4.82 3.81
CA TYR A 157 -10.68 -4.59 2.46
C TYR A 157 -12.16 -4.18 2.46
N ALA A 158 -13.01 -4.88 3.23
CA ALA A 158 -14.42 -4.54 3.36
C ALA A 158 -14.61 -3.13 3.96
N ARG A 159 -13.81 -2.77 4.98
CA ARG A 159 -13.79 -1.43 5.58
C ARG A 159 -13.40 -0.35 4.59
N LEU A 160 -12.42 -0.63 3.72
CA LEU A 160 -12.02 0.30 2.67
C LEU A 160 -13.19 0.59 1.72
N ASN A 161 -13.94 -0.47 1.34
CA ASN A 161 -15.10 -0.40 0.43
C ASN A 161 -16.36 0.21 1.05
N SER A 162 -16.59 0.00 2.35
CA SER A 162 -17.77 0.53 3.04
C SER A 162 -17.59 1.95 3.58
N ASN A 163 -16.50 2.63 3.20
CA ASN A 163 -16.12 3.95 3.72
C ASN A 163 -15.96 3.97 5.25
N ALA A 164 -15.63 2.83 5.86
CA ALA A 164 -15.34 2.77 7.28
C ALA A 164 -14.03 3.49 7.58
N LEU A 165 -14.00 4.19 8.72
CA LEU A 165 -12.85 4.97 9.14
C LEU A 165 -11.71 4.06 9.62
N PRO A 166 -10.46 4.34 9.22
CA PRO A 166 -9.34 3.70 9.86
C PRO A 166 -9.14 4.29 11.27
N PRO A 167 -8.39 3.57 12.14
CA PRO A 167 -7.91 4.09 13.40
C PRO A 167 -7.22 5.45 13.24
N SER A 168 -7.18 6.23 14.31
CA SER A 168 -6.55 7.55 14.26
C SER A 168 -5.08 7.47 13.84
N LEU A 169 -4.65 8.38 12.97
CA LEU A 169 -3.24 8.49 12.58
C LEU A 169 -2.36 8.91 13.77
N ILE A 170 -2.91 9.68 14.73
CA ILE A 170 -2.30 9.97 16.04
C ILE A 170 -2.51 8.75 16.95
N LYS A 171 -1.41 8.15 17.43
CA LYS A 171 -1.41 6.86 18.16
C LYS A 171 -2.16 6.93 19.48
N GLU A 172 -1.98 8.02 20.21
CA GLU A 172 -2.55 8.30 21.52
C GLU A 172 -4.08 8.34 21.44
N HIS A 173 -4.61 8.88 20.33
CA HIS A 173 -6.06 8.98 20.10
C HIS A 173 -6.73 7.63 19.84
N ARG A 174 -5.97 6.57 19.48
CA ARG A 174 -6.52 5.23 19.21
C ARG A 174 -7.05 4.54 20.46
N LYS A 175 -6.66 5.01 21.65
CA LYS A 175 -7.07 4.43 22.95
C LYS A 175 -8.17 5.24 23.64
N VAL A 176 -8.51 6.42 23.13
CA VAL A 176 -9.45 7.35 23.78
C VAL A 176 -10.84 7.21 23.15
N GLU A 177 -11.73 6.47 23.83
CA GLU A 177 -13.10 6.17 23.36
C GLU A 177 -13.88 7.42 22.91
N LYS A 178 -13.78 8.53 23.66
CA LYS A 178 -14.46 9.79 23.31
C LYS A 178 -14.02 10.34 21.94
N LEU A 179 -12.72 10.27 21.63
CA LEU A 179 -12.17 10.75 20.36
C LEU A 179 -12.56 9.82 19.21
N ILE A 180 -12.60 8.51 19.47
CA ILE A 180 -13.04 7.50 18.49
C ILE A 180 -14.52 7.74 18.12
N LYS A 181 -15.40 7.84 19.12
CA LYS A 181 -16.83 8.13 18.90
C LYS A 181 -17.06 9.43 18.15
N LYS A 182 -16.28 10.48 18.43
CA LYS A 182 -16.35 11.75 17.70
C LYS A 182 -16.00 11.58 16.22
N ARG A 183 -15.06 10.67 15.89
CA ARG A 183 -14.64 10.39 14.51
C ARG A 183 -15.63 9.55 13.74
N LEU A 184 -16.33 8.60 14.37
CA LEU A 184 -17.29 7.68 13.74
C LEU A 184 -18.54 8.34 13.12
N ARG A 185 -18.61 9.68 13.06
CA ARG A 185 -19.72 10.40 12.45
C ARG A 185 -19.82 10.11 10.94
N PRO A 186 -21.03 10.13 10.36
CA PRO A 186 -21.22 9.94 8.92
C PRO A 186 -20.35 10.92 8.11
N ARG A 187 -19.59 10.40 7.15
CA ARG A 187 -18.82 11.17 6.17
C ARG A 187 -19.46 11.04 4.80
N SER A 188 -19.12 11.96 3.90
CA SER A 188 -19.40 11.77 2.48
C SER A 188 -18.78 10.45 2.01
N PHE A 189 -19.56 9.70 1.25
CA PHE A 189 -19.12 8.43 0.68
C PHE A 189 -17.99 8.70 -0.32
N GLN A 190 -16.83 8.08 -0.11
CA GLN A 190 -15.72 8.07 -1.05
C GLN A 190 -15.56 6.65 -1.59
N LYS A 191 -15.37 6.52 -2.91
CA LYS A 191 -15.01 5.22 -3.49
C LYS A 191 -13.61 4.85 -3.02
N PRO A 192 -13.26 3.55 -2.92
CA PRO A 192 -11.94 3.10 -2.45
C PRO A 192 -10.77 3.86 -3.07
N LEU A 193 -10.74 3.94 -4.41
CA LEU A 193 -9.64 4.58 -5.15
C LEU A 193 -9.60 6.11 -5.00
N ASP A 194 -10.69 6.74 -4.57
CA ASP A 194 -10.75 8.18 -4.29
C ASP A 194 -10.25 8.51 -2.87
N ARG A 195 -10.04 7.49 -2.03
CA ARG A 195 -9.51 7.66 -0.67
C ARG A 195 -8.03 8.04 -0.72
N PRO A 196 -7.55 8.76 0.30
CA PRO A 196 -6.14 9.13 0.38
C PRO A 196 -5.27 7.88 0.62
N LEU A 197 -4.04 7.88 0.09
CA LEU A 197 -3.16 6.70 0.11
C LEU A 197 -2.80 6.27 1.55
N GLU A 198 -2.72 7.18 2.50
CA GLU A 198 -2.46 6.84 3.91
C GLU A 198 -3.52 5.90 4.53
N ASP A 199 -4.74 5.86 4.00
CA ASP A 199 -5.79 4.92 4.45
C ASP A 199 -5.47 3.46 4.08
N TYR A 200 -4.53 3.23 3.16
CA TYR A 200 -4.11 1.91 2.71
C TYR A 200 -2.98 1.29 3.57
N GLU A 201 -2.45 2.01 4.55
CA GLU A 201 -1.36 1.53 5.43
C GLU A 201 -1.69 0.15 6.05
N ASP A 202 -2.88 0.02 6.65
CA ASP A 202 -3.27 -1.23 7.34
C ASP A 202 -3.54 -2.37 6.36
N LEU A 203 -4.10 -2.05 5.19
CA LEU A 203 -4.31 -3.03 4.12
C LEU A 203 -2.97 -3.57 3.61
N TYR A 204 -1.96 -2.70 3.46
CA TYR A 204 -0.60 -3.10 3.10
C TYR A 204 -0.01 -4.09 4.11
N TYR A 205 -0.12 -3.83 5.42
CA TYR A 205 0.38 -4.78 6.42
C TYR A 205 -0.37 -6.12 6.39
N ALA A 206 -1.70 -6.09 6.22
CA ALA A 206 -2.48 -7.30 6.12
C ALA A 206 -2.14 -8.12 4.87
N LEU A 207 -1.87 -7.46 3.74
CA LEU A 207 -1.38 -8.09 2.50
C LEU A 207 -0.04 -8.77 2.72
N ILE A 208 0.95 -8.08 3.29
CA ILE A 208 2.27 -8.65 3.59
C ILE A 208 2.13 -9.86 4.52
N SER A 209 1.36 -9.73 5.60
CA SER A 209 1.12 -10.82 6.55
C SER A 209 0.52 -12.04 5.85
N ARG A 210 -0.56 -11.84 5.08
CA ARG A 210 -1.26 -12.92 4.38
C ARG A 210 -0.39 -13.61 3.33
N VAL A 211 0.35 -12.85 2.53
CA VAL A 211 1.25 -13.44 1.51
C VAL A 211 2.33 -14.30 2.14
N LYS A 212 2.95 -13.82 3.24
CA LYS A 212 3.96 -14.57 3.98
C LYS A 212 3.39 -15.86 4.59
N ASP A 213 2.20 -15.80 5.16
CA ASP A 213 1.53 -16.94 5.77
C ASP A 213 1.18 -18.02 4.72
N LEU A 214 0.53 -17.61 3.62
CA LEU A 214 0.21 -18.53 2.51
C LEU A 214 1.47 -19.17 1.91
N HIS A 215 2.53 -18.37 1.69
CA HIS A 215 3.79 -18.86 1.14
C HIS A 215 4.45 -19.88 2.07
N TYR A 216 4.44 -19.62 3.38
CA TYR A 216 4.98 -20.54 4.38
C TYR A 216 4.24 -21.88 4.41
N VAL A 217 2.90 -21.85 4.41
CA VAL A 217 2.08 -23.08 4.38
C VAL A 217 2.35 -23.89 3.11
N LEU A 218 2.39 -23.26 1.94
CA LEU A 218 2.69 -23.94 0.68
C LEU A 218 4.11 -24.50 0.66
N THR A 219 5.10 -23.70 1.06
CA THR A 219 6.51 -24.14 1.09
C THR A 219 6.67 -25.36 1.99
N THR A 220 6.01 -25.37 3.15
CA THR A 220 6.04 -26.51 4.08
C THR A 220 5.44 -27.77 3.42
N ARG A 221 4.27 -27.66 2.80
CA ARG A 221 3.60 -28.80 2.15
C ARG A 221 4.36 -29.34 0.93
N LEU A 222 4.96 -28.44 0.16
CA LEU A 222 5.71 -28.76 -1.05
C LEU A 222 7.10 -29.36 -0.75
N THR A 223 7.73 -28.96 0.35
CA THR A 223 9.05 -29.49 0.78
C THR A 223 8.94 -30.82 1.53
N GLN A 224 7.84 -31.09 2.22
CA GLN A 224 7.62 -32.37 2.93
C GLN A 224 7.27 -33.55 2.01
N PHE A 225 7.30 -33.38 0.68
CA PHE A 225 7.03 -34.40 -0.35
C PHE A 225 5.68 -35.14 -0.27
N PHE A 226 4.77 -34.75 0.62
CA PHE A 226 3.42 -35.34 0.70
C PHE A 226 2.45 -34.82 -0.37
N THR A 227 2.81 -33.74 -1.06
CA THR A 227 1.89 -33.04 -1.96
C THR A 227 2.49 -32.86 -3.34
N ASP A 228 1.74 -33.24 -4.39
CA ASP A 228 2.16 -33.00 -5.77
C ASP A 228 2.07 -31.50 -6.09
N PRO A 229 3.14 -30.81 -6.52
CA PRO A 229 3.07 -29.42 -6.96
C PRO A 229 2.06 -29.17 -8.09
N ASN A 230 1.70 -30.19 -8.87
CA ASN A 230 0.68 -30.10 -9.93
C ASN A 230 -0.74 -30.32 -9.41
N GLN A 231 -0.92 -30.65 -8.13
CA GLN A 231 -2.23 -30.72 -7.50
C GLN A 231 -2.91 -29.36 -7.59
N LEU A 232 -4.18 -29.38 -8.00
CA LEU A 232 -5.02 -28.19 -8.04
C LEU A 232 -5.26 -27.69 -6.61
N LEU A 233 -4.93 -26.42 -6.41
CA LEU A 233 -5.18 -25.70 -5.17
C LEU A 233 -6.55 -25.00 -5.22
N PHE A 234 -6.84 -24.33 -6.34
CA PHE A 234 -8.10 -23.66 -6.60
C PHE A 234 -8.74 -24.24 -7.86
N HIS A 235 -9.82 -25.01 -7.70
CA HIS A 235 -10.47 -25.71 -8.80
C HIS A 235 -11.09 -24.73 -9.79
N SER A 236 -11.64 -23.62 -9.29
CA SER A 236 -12.32 -22.61 -10.10
C SER A 236 -11.37 -21.89 -11.05
N PHE A 237 -10.09 -21.80 -10.70
CA PHE A 237 -9.06 -21.08 -11.46
C PHE A 237 -8.08 -22.01 -12.19
N GLY A 238 -8.13 -23.32 -11.94
CA GLY A 238 -7.17 -24.28 -12.47
C GLY A 238 -5.75 -24.04 -11.98
N THR A 239 -5.58 -23.34 -10.85
CA THR A 239 -4.26 -22.98 -10.32
C THR A 239 -3.73 -24.12 -9.46
N THR A 240 -2.53 -24.60 -9.79
CA THR A 240 -1.84 -25.63 -9.01
C THR A 240 -1.11 -25.04 -7.81
N MET A 241 -0.73 -25.89 -6.84
CA MET A 241 0.03 -25.44 -5.67
C MET A 241 1.37 -24.81 -6.03
N GLY A 242 2.11 -25.42 -6.97
CA GLY A 242 3.37 -24.87 -7.46
C GLY A 242 3.19 -23.52 -8.16
N ALA A 243 2.15 -23.39 -9.00
CA ALA A 243 1.88 -22.13 -9.68
C ALA A 243 1.49 -21.02 -8.71
N PHE A 244 0.65 -21.31 -7.71
CA PHE A 244 0.28 -20.31 -6.71
C PHE A 244 1.45 -19.90 -5.82
N HIS A 245 2.35 -20.84 -5.49
CA HIS A 245 3.60 -20.55 -4.77
C HIS A 245 4.46 -19.52 -5.52
N ASP A 246 4.66 -19.72 -6.82
CA ASP A 246 5.37 -18.77 -7.69
C ASP A 246 4.64 -17.42 -7.79
N GLU A 247 3.31 -17.43 -7.90
CA GLU A 247 2.48 -16.22 -7.92
C GLU A 247 2.65 -15.39 -6.64
N LEU A 248 2.72 -16.03 -5.46
CA LEU A 248 2.93 -15.35 -4.18
C LEU A 248 4.30 -14.67 -4.09
N ILE A 249 5.35 -15.25 -4.68
CA ILE A 249 6.68 -14.61 -4.74
C ILE A 249 6.59 -13.31 -5.55
N VAL A 250 5.85 -13.31 -6.65
CA VAL A 250 5.68 -12.12 -7.50
C VAL A 250 4.84 -11.06 -6.80
N VAL A 251 3.75 -11.46 -6.16
CA VAL A 251 2.93 -10.55 -5.34
C VAL A 251 3.77 -9.91 -4.24
N PHE A 252 4.55 -10.72 -3.51
CA PHE A 252 5.42 -10.22 -2.47
C PHE A 252 6.48 -9.25 -3.00
N THR A 253 7.12 -9.59 -4.12
CA THR A 253 8.11 -8.72 -4.79
C THR A 253 7.49 -7.38 -5.19
N THR A 254 6.24 -7.40 -5.65
CA THR A 254 5.50 -6.18 -6.02
C THR A 254 5.17 -5.32 -4.80
N LEU A 255 4.70 -5.94 -3.71
CA LEU A 255 4.45 -5.24 -2.44
C LEU A 255 5.73 -4.70 -1.81
N ASN A 256 6.85 -5.39 -2.04
CA ASN A 256 8.17 -5.04 -1.53
C ASN A 256 8.96 -4.10 -2.48
N ASN A 257 8.30 -3.55 -3.51
CA ASN A 257 8.92 -2.58 -4.39
C ASN A 257 9.23 -1.28 -3.62
N THR A 258 10.50 -0.88 -3.57
CA THR A 258 10.96 0.27 -2.78
C THR A 258 10.23 1.57 -3.14
N SER A 259 9.92 1.81 -4.42
CA SER A 259 9.19 3.00 -4.86
C SER A 259 7.74 3.01 -4.32
N LEU A 260 7.06 1.86 -4.34
CA LEU A 260 5.72 1.73 -3.75
C LEU A 260 5.76 2.00 -2.24
N VAL A 261 6.71 1.38 -1.54
CA VAL A 261 6.85 1.51 -0.08
C VAL A 261 7.25 2.94 0.31
N ALA A 262 8.13 3.60 -0.43
CA ALA A 262 8.53 5.00 -0.21
C ALA A 262 7.37 5.98 -0.45
N THR A 263 6.54 5.70 -1.46
CA THR A 263 5.31 6.47 -1.73
C THR A 263 4.33 6.36 -0.57
N LEU A 264 4.06 5.13 -0.12
CA LEU A 264 3.19 4.89 1.02
C LEU A 264 3.75 5.51 2.30
N ASN A 265 5.06 5.40 2.53
CA ASN A 265 5.77 6.03 3.65
C ASN A 265 5.54 7.54 3.68
N THR A 266 5.75 8.21 2.54
CA THR A 266 5.56 9.65 2.38
C THR A 266 4.11 10.06 2.59
N ALA A 267 3.16 9.31 2.02
CA ALA A 267 1.73 9.55 2.22
C ALA A 267 1.32 9.43 3.69
N VAL A 268 1.81 8.40 4.39
CA VAL A 268 1.57 8.22 5.83
C VAL A 268 2.18 9.35 6.66
N LYS A 269 3.41 9.80 6.34
CA LYS A 269 4.02 10.98 6.98
C LYS A 269 3.15 12.23 6.79
N ARG A 270 2.74 12.51 5.55
CA ARG A 270 1.84 13.62 5.21
C ARG A 270 0.50 13.54 5.97
N GLY A 271 -0.14 12.38 5.98
CA GLY A 271 -1.41 12.16 6.67
C GLY A 271 -1.30 12.37 8.19
N ARG A 272 -0.21 11.88 8.80
CA ARG A 272 0.07 12.07 10.23
C ARG A 272 0.42 13.52 10.56
N ALA A 273 1.17 14.21 9.71
CA ALA A 273 1.47 15.63 9.86
C ALA A 273 0.19 16.46 9.81
N LYS A 274 -0.69 16.20 8.83
CA LYS A 274 -2.00 16.84 8.72
C LYS A 274 -2.88 16.58 9.94
N ALA A 275 -2.99 15.32 10.37
CA ALA A 275 -3.79 14.97 11.55
C ALA A 275 -3.28 15.68 12.82
N THR A 276 -1.96 15.76 12.98
CA THR A 276 -1.33 16.44 14.12
C THR A 276 -1.50 17.95 14.04
N HIS A 277 -1.38 18.55 12.84
CA HIS A 277 -1.68 19.96 12.58
C HIS A 277 -3.11 20.29 12.99
N ASP A 278 -4.10 19.56 12.47
CA ASP A 278 -5.52 19.79 12.76
C ASP A 278 -5.84 19.66 14.25
N TRP A 279 -5.15 18.73 14.93
CA TRP A 279 -5.28 18.57 16.37
C TRP A 279 -4.69 19.75 17.15
N ARG A 280 -3.47 20.20 16.81
CA ARG A 280 -2.83 21.35 17.47
C ARG A 280 -3.60 22.65 17.22
N LEU A 281 -4.14 22.83 16.02
CA LEU A 281 -5.00 23.97 15.70
C LEU A 281 -6.24 23.98 16.62
N ALA A 282 -6.87 22.82 16.81
CA ALA A 282 -7.98 22.70 17.76
C ALA A 282 -7.59 22.91 19.23
N GLN A 283 -6.31 22.76 19.61
CA GLN A 283 -5.80 23.13 20.93
C GLN A 283 -5.59 24.64 21.05
N LEU A 284 -5.05 25.26 20.01
CA LEU A 284 -4.86 26.71 19.92
C LEU A 284 -6.20 27.46 19.99
N GLU A 285 -7.22 27.00 19.26
CA GLU A 285 -8.59 27.56 19.31
C GLU A 285 -9.20 27.51 20.71
N LYS A 286 -8.81 26.52 21.53
CA LYS A 286 -9.24 26.38 22.92
C LYS A 286 -8.34 27.08 23.93
N GLN A 287 -7.30 27.76 23.46
CA GLN A 287 -6.29 28.40 24.31
C GLN A 287 -5.56 27.40 25.23
N GLU A 288 -5.44 26.13 24.82
CA GLU A 288 -4.65 25.10 25.52
C GLU A 288 -3.14 25.27 25.23
N ILE A 289 -2.79 25.92 24.13
CA ILE A 289 -1.43 26.26 23.71
C ILE A 289 -1.40 27.71 23.20
N THR A 290 -0.21 28.31 23.20
CA THR A 290 0.04 29.64 22.66
C THR A 290 0.30 29.60 21.14
N GLN A 291 0.18 30.76 20.47
CA GLN A 291 0.52 30.89 19.05
C GLN A 291 2.00 30.57 18.80
N GLU A 292 2.89 31.02 19.68
CA GLU A 292 4.33 30.77 19.58
C GLU A 292 4.66 29.26 19.63
N GLU A 293 4.02 28.52 20.54
CA GLU A 293 4.18 27.06 20.63
C GLU A 293 3.65 26.36 19.37
N PHE A 294 2.52 26.84 18.82
CA PHE A 294 1.96 26.30 17.58
C PHE A 294 2.92 26.53 16.41
N ASP A 295 3.42 27.75 16.21
CA ASP A 295 4.32 28.11 15.11
C ASP A 295 5.66 27.39 15.21
N ALA A 296 6.24 27.29 16.41
CA ALA A 296 7.45 26.53 16.66
C ALA A 296 7.28 25.04 16.31
N PHE A 297 6.10 24.48 16.63
CA PHE A 297 5.77 23.10 16.29
C PHE A 297 5.52 22.90 14.79
N MET A 298 4.87 23.86 14.11
CA MET A 298 4.68 23.81 12.66
C MET A 298 5.99 23.89 11.90
N SER A 299 6.90 24.78 12.32
CA SER A 299 8.24 24.88 11.74
C SER A 299 8.97 23.54 11.82
N ARG A 300 8.94 22.86 12.98
CA ARG A 300 9.54 21.51 13.13
C ARG A 300 8.97 20.43 12.20
N ILE A 301 7.68 20.51 11.85
CA ILE A 301 7.04 19.53 10.98
C ILE A 301 7.26 19.84 9.50
N TYR A 302 7.24 21.11 9.11
CA TYR A 302 7.16 21.52 7.70
C TYR A 302 8.45 22.15 7.14
N ASP A 303 9.37 22.63 7.98
CA ASP A 303 10.65 23.19 7.54
C ASP A 303 11.75 22.11 7.35
N PRO A 304 12.71 22.30 6.43
CA PRO A 304 13.19 21.22 5.58
C PRO A 304 14.15 20.20 6.24
N PRO A 305 14.08 18.92 5.81
CA PRO A 305 13.11 18.36 4.87
C PRO A 305 11.71 18.16 5.51
N PRO A 306 10.61 18.37 4.75
CA PRO A 306 9.26 18.31 5.29
C PRO A 306 8.94 16.93 5.86
N TYR A 307 8.28 16.92 7.01
CA TYR A 307 7.90 15.75 7.80
C TYR A 307 9.06 14.96 8.41
N GLY A 308 10.25 15.57 8.54
CA GLY A 308 11.45 14.91 9.07
C GLY A 308 11.24 14.27 10.45
N GLU A 309 10.50 14.92 11.35
CA GLU A 309 10.20 14.39 12.69
C GLU A 309 8.99 13.45 12.75
N ILE A 310 8.22 13.35 11.66
CA ILE A 310 7.01 12.52 11.63
C ILE A 310 7.37 11.11 11.18
N ASN A 311 7.13 10.14 12.07
CA ASN A 311 7.27 8.73 11.74
C ASN A 311 6.32 8.36 10.57
N GLY A 312 6.86 7.69 9.56
CA GLY A 312 6.09 7.17 8.43
C GLY A 312 5.55 5.76 8.70
N ILE A 313 5.58 4.87 7.72
CA ILE A 313 5.16 3.48 7.95
C ILE A 313 6.02 2.82 9.04
N GLU A 314 5.44 1.89 9.78
CA GLU A 314 6.17 1.03 10.71
C GLU A 314 6.81 -0.13 9.92
N TYR A 315 8.13 -0.30 10.02
CA TYR A 315 8.87 -1.34 9.31
C TYR A 315 8.72 -2.73 9.96
N ILE A 316 7.47 -3.19 10.09
CA ILE A 316 7.13 -4.51 10.66
C ILE A 316 7.08 -5.62 9.61
N GLY A 317 7.34 -5.32 8.33
CA GLY A 317 7.25 -6.31 7.24
C GLY A 317 8.22 -7.49 7.40
N SER A 318 9.37 -7.28 8.05
CA SER A 318 10.35 -8.33 8.37
C SER A 318 9.88 -9.30 9.46
N THR A 319 8.93 -8.89 10.31
CA THR A 319 8.43 -9.70 11.43
C THR A 319 7.52 -10.85 10.97
N SER A 320 7.26 -11.83 11.83
CA SER A 320 6.39 -12.95 11.47
C SER A 320 4.94 -12.48 11.17
N PRO A 321 4.18 -13.21 10.33
CA PRO A 321 2.78 -12.88 10.04
C PRO A 321 1.94 -12.69 11.32
N ALA A 322 2.15 -13.56 12.31
CA ALA A 322 1.47 -13.48 13.61
C ALA A 322 1.75 -12.17 14.36
N MET A 323 2.99 -11.66 14.30
CA MET A 323 3.33 -10.37 14.92
C MET A 323 2.66 -9.19 14.20
N ILE A 324 2.60 -9.23 12.87
CA ILE A 324 1.90 -8.20 12.09
C ILE A 324 0.41 -8.21 12.44
N SER A 325 -0.22 -9.40 12.49
CA SER A 325 -1.62 -9.56 12.87
C SER A 325 -1.89 -9.08 14.29
N ALA A 326 -1.03 -9.42 15.27
CA ALA A 326 -1.17 -8.93 16.65
C ALA A 326 -1.05 -7.40 16.75
N ARG A 327 -0.17 -6.78 15.95
CA ARG A 327 -0.04 -5.31 15.86
C ARG A 327 -1.30 -4.67 15.30
N LEU A 328 -1.89 -5.24 14.24
CA LEU A 328 -3.16 -4.78 13.68
C LEU A 328 -4.30 -4.95 14.70
N GLN A 329 -4.40 -6.10 15.36
CA GLN A 329 -5.39 -6.36 16.41
C GLN A 329 -5.32 -5.31 17.52
N GLU A 330 -4.13 -5.00 18.05
CA GLU A 330 -4.00 -3.95 19.07
C GLU A 330 -4.35 -2.55 18.53
N LYS A 331 -4.00 -2.25 17.27
CA LYS A 331 -4.36 -0.97 16.62
C LYS A 331 -5.88 -0.80 16.50
N TYR A 332 -6.61 -1.88 16.24
CA TYR A 332 -8.06 -1.88 15.98
C TYR A 332 -8.92 -2.22 17.20
N ARG A 333 -8.34 -2.77 18.28
CA ARG A 333 -9.06 -3.32 19.44
C ARG A 333 -10.20 -2.42 19.94
N ILE A 334 -9.86 -1.19 20.31
CA ILE A 334 -10.84 -0.25 20.89
C ILE A 334 -11.84 0.24 19.84
N LEU A 335 -11.39 0.44 18.59
CA LEU A 335 -12.25 0.90 17.50
C LEU A 335 -13.35 -0.13 17.19
N LEU A 336 -12.97 -1.38 16.96
CA LEU A 336 -13.91 -2.45 16.61
C LEU A 336 -14.84 -2.78 17.78
N GLU A 337 -14.34 -2.71 19.03
CA GLU A 337 -15.18 -2.88 20.22
C GLU A 337 -16.28 -1.80 20.31
N ILE A 338 -15.94 -0.54 20.05
CA ILE A 338 -16.91 0.56 20.06
C ILE A 338 -17.92 0.39 18.92
N GLU A 339 -17.47 0.08 17.71
CA GLU A 339 -18.36 -0.12 16.56
C GLU A 339 -19.34 -1.27 16.82
N ARG A 340 -18.89 -2.38 17.41
CA ARG A 340 -19.76 -3.48 17.82
C ARG A 340 -20.82 -3.03 18.83
N LYS A 341 -20.40 -2.34 19.90
CA LYS A 341 -21.32 -1.79 20.92
C LYS A 341 -22.32 -0.77 20.36
N MET A 342 -22.00 -0.09 19.26
CA MET A 342 -22.92 0.83 18.59
C MET A 342 -23.95 0.07 17.74
N LYS A 343 -23.52 -0.96 17.01
CA LYS A 343 -24.43 -1.83 16.24
C LYS A 343 -25.40 -2.59 17.11
N ASP A 344 -24.98 -3.07 18.28
CA ASP A 344 -25.85 -3.82 19.21
C ASP A 344 -26.96 -2.95 19.84
N LYS A 345 -26.86 -1.62 19.71
CA LYS A 345 -27.82 -0.66 20.27
C LYS A 345 -28.82 -0.12 19.25
N GLU A 346 -28.56 -0.36 17.97
CA GLU A 346 -29.48 -0.09 16.86
C GLU A 346 -30.42 -1.28 16.67
#